data_AF-A0AAE7BLI5-F1
#
_entry.id   AF-A0AAE7BLI5-F1
#
_cell.length_a   1.000
_cell.length_b   1.000
_cell.length_c   1.000
_cell.angle_alpha   90.00
_cell.angle_beta   90.00
_cell.angle_gamma   90.00
#
_symmetry.space_group_name_H-M   'P 1'
#
loop_
_entity.id
_entity.type
_entity.pdbx_description
1 polymer ?
#
loop_
_entity_poly.entity_id
_entity_poly.type
_entity_poly.pdbx_seq_one_letter_code
_entity_poly.pdbx_strand_id
1 'polypeptide(L)'
;MSLTALVPENDVVPPPANEPGVPKWTPPLDAGSLKLVLERITAWKPLDVEAIFDDLDMTIGNQPPPVAATGALIERLRDHLKRLSDIAVADKQFAPTVEMARLVELGRPMRDERTPADHQKAVGFARRLAFVTSDLVDELIEARYIKGQIEC
;
A
#
# COMPACT_ATOMS: atom_id res chain seq x y z
N MET A 1 63.56 -25.63 12.34
CA MET A 1 62.52 -24.88 11.61
C MET A 1 61.20 -25.10 12.33
N SER A 2 60.88 -24.23 13.29
CA SER A 2 59.60 -24.24 13.99
C SER A 2 59.06 -22.82 13.94
N LEU A 3 57.96 -22.62 13.22
CA LEU A 3 57.21 -21.37 13.17
C LEU A 3 56.41 -21.23 14.45
N THR A 4 56.85 -20.36 15.35
CA THR A 4 56.01 -19.86 16.45
C THR A 4 55.06 -18.82 15.87
N ALA A 5 53.78 -19.16 15.76
CA ALA A 5 52.75 -18.19 15.39
C ALA A 5 52.56 -17.20 16.55
N LEU A 6 52.92 -15.93 16.31
CA LEU A 6 52.52 -14.81 17.16
C LEU A 6 51.02 -14.57 16.93
N VAL A 7 50.19 -14.98 17.89
CA VAL A 7 48.81 -14.50 18.01
C VAL A 7 48.90 -13.04 18.48
N PRO A 8 48.33 -12.06 17.76
CA PRO A 8 48.30 -10.70 18.28
C PRO A 8 47.34 -10.69 19.47
N GLU A 9 47.83 -10.25 20.62
CA GLU A 9 46.98 -9.89 21.75
C GLU A 9 46.06 -8.77 21.24
N ASN A 10 44.78 -9.09 21.03
CA ASN A 10 43.77 -8.08 20.82
C ASN A 10 43.74 -7.25 22.10
N ASP A 11 44.33 -6.06 22.07
CA ASP A 11 44.11 -5.01 23.05
C ASP A 11 42.60 -4.73 23.09
N VAL A 12 41.88 -5.41 23.98
CA VAL A 12 40.53 -5.05 24.35
C VAL A 12 40.65 -3.75 25.13
N VAL A 13 40.67 -2.64 24.42
CA VAL A 13 40.58 -1.30 25.01
C VAL A 13 39.26 -1.28 25.79
N PRO A 14 39.29 -1.13 27.13
CA PRO A 14 38.06 -1.02 27.90
C PRO A 14 37.31 0.23 27.42
N PRO A 15 35.97 0.17 27.27
CA PRO A 15 35.18 1.32 26.85
C PRO A 15 35.47 2.49 27.79
N PRO A 16 35.66 3.72 27.27
CA PRO A 16 35.95 4.87 28.10
C PRO A 16 34.84 5.02 29.14
N ALA A 17 35.23 5.18 30.42
CA ALA A 17 34.35 5.09 31.59
C ALA A 17 33.19 6.11 31.64
N ASN A 18 33.04 6.96 30.61
CA ASN A 18 32.11 8.08 30.56
C ASN A 18 31.33 8.16 29.24
N GLU A 19 31.10 7.05 28.52
CA GLU A 19 30.08 7.09 27.46
C GLU A 19 28.72 7.36 28.11
N PRO A 20 28.03 8.47 27.79
CA PRO A 20 26.68 8.70 28.27
C PRO A 20 25.83 7.53 27.79
N GLY A 21 25.35 6.73 28.75
CA GLY A 21 24.60 5.51 28.47
C GLY A 21 23.48 5.81 27.49
N VAL A 22 23.43 5.06 26.39
CA VAL A 22 22.39 5.22 25.37
C VAL A 22 21.04 5.20 26.08
N PRO A 23 20.22 6.27 25.96
CA PRO A 23 18.96 6.33 26.66
C PRO A 23 18.13 5.09 26.33
N LYS A 24 17.72 4.37 27.37
CA LYS A 24 16.96 3.14 27.21
C LYS A 24 15.61 3.50 26.59
N TRP A 25 15.39 3.04 25.35
CA TRP A 25 14.12 3.24 24.67
C TRP A 25 12.99 2.64 25.51
N THR A 26 12.02 3.47 25.85
CA THR A 26 10.76 3.03 26.47
C THR A 26 9.71 3.05 25.37
N PRO A 27 9.19 1.88 24.96
CA PRO A 27 8.24 1.84 23.87
C PRO A 27 6.97 2.60 24.21
N PRO A 28 6.37 3.33 23.26
CA PRO A 28 5.10 4.03 23.46
C PRO A 28 3.89 3.09 23.54
N LEU A 29 4.09 1.79 23.25
CA LEU A 29 3.08 0.76 23.21
C LEU A 29 3.52 -0.43 24.07
N ASP A 30 2.54 -1.19 24.60
CA ASP A 30 2.82 -2.44 25.29
C ASP A 30 3.31 -3.53 24.31
N ALA A 31 3.85 -4.62 24.84
CA ALA A 31 4.42 -5.70 24.04
C ALA A 31 3.43 -6.35 23.07
N GLY A 32 2.15 -6.47 23.44
CA GLY A 32 1.11 -7.04 22.57
C GLY A 32 0.79 -6.10 21.42
N SER A 33 0.66 -4.81 21.70
CA SER A 33 0.45 -3.77 20.67
C SER A 33 1.63 -3.67 19.70
N LEU A 34 2.87 -3.74 20.20
CA LEU A 34 4.07 -3.78 19.34
C LEU A 34 4.10 -5.02 18.45
N LYS A 35 3.71 -6.18 18.98
CA LYS A 35 3.63 -7.42 18.19
C LYS A 35 2.64 -7.27 17.05
N LEU A 36 1.48 -6.65 17.29
CA LEU A 36 0.48 -6.39 16.27
C LEU A 36 0.98 -5.42 15.19
N VAL A 37 1.75 -4.39 15.57
CA VAL A 37 2.40 -3.48 14.62
C VAL A 37 3.41 -4.24 13.77
N LEU A 38 4.25 -5.07 14.38
CA LEU A 38 5.22 -5.90 13.67
C LEU A 38 4.54 -6.87 12.71
N GLU A 39 3.48 -7.55 13.13
CA GLU A 39 2.68 -8.45 12.28
C GLU A 39 2.12 -7.69 11.06
N ARG A 40 1.64 -6.45 11.24
CA ARG A 40 1.15 -5.63 10.12
C ARG A 40 2.26 -5.16 9.19
N ILE A 41 3.41 -4.74 9.74
CA ILE A 41 4.56 -4.29 8.93
C ILE A 41 5.13 -5.47 8.14
N THR A 42 5.21 -6.66 8.74
CA THR A 42 5.74 -7.86 8.08
C THR A 42 4.79 -8.45 7.05
N ALA A 43 3.47 -8.31 7.26
CA ALA A 43 2.45 -8.69 6.28
C ALA A 43 2.21 -7.63 5.20
N TRP A 44 2.83 -6.44 5.32
CA TRP A 44 2.63 -5.35 4.38
C TRP A 44 3.14 -5.75 2.99
N LYS A 45 2.27 -5.62 2.00
CA LYS A 45 2.61 -5.79 0.59
C LYS A 45 2.63 -4.42 -0.07
N PRO A 46 3.69 -4.07 -0.80
CA PRO A 46 3.70 -2.87 -1.65
C PRO A 46 2.45 -2.81 -2.53
N LEU A 47 2.05 -1.59 -2.90
CA LEU A 47 0.99 -1.40 -3.89
C LEU A 47 1.45 -2.01 -5.21
N ASP A 48 0.66 -2.96 -5.72
CA ASP A 48 0.89 -3.57 -7.02
C ASP A 48 0.13 -2.76 -8.07
N VAL A 49 0.83 -1.81 -8.68
CA VAL A 49 0.24 -0.88 -9.66
C VAL A 49 -0.14 -1.62 -10.95
N GLU A 50 0.60 -2.67 -11.33
CA GLU A 50 0.32 -3.48 -12.51
C GLU A 50 -0.99 -4.26 -12.33
N ALA A 51 -1.17 -4.90 -11.18
CA ALA A 51 -2.43 -5.59 -10.87
C ALA A 51 -3.66 -4.64 -10.85
N ILE A 52 -3.47 -3.36 -10.52
CA ILE A 52 -4.54 -2.35 -10.63
C ILE A 52 -4.90 -2.15 -12.10
N PHE A 53 -3.92 -1.90 -12.96
CA PHE A 53 -4.16 -1.70 -14.40
C PHE A 53 -4.78 -2.92 -15.06
N ASP A 54 -4.34 -4.14 -14.72
CA ASP A 54 -4.98 -5.38 -15.22
C ASP A 54 -6.47 -5.47 -14.84
N ASP A 55 -6.80 -5.14 -13.59
CA ASP A 55 -8.19 -5.13 -13.12
C ASP A 55 -9.01 -3.99 -13.76
N LEU A 56 -8.39 -2.83 -14.02
CA LEU A 56 -9.01 -1.72 -14.75
C LEU A 56 -9.32 -2.13 -16.20
N ASP A 57 -8.36 -2.71 -16.91
CA ASP A 57 -8.50 -3.17 -18.30
C ASP A 57 -9.58 -4.25 -18.42
N MET A 58 -9.59 -5.21 -17.49
CA MET A 58 -10.62 -6.25 -17.43
C MET A 58 -12.03 -5.67 -17.24
N THR A 59 -12.15 -4.50 -16.60
CA THR A 59 -13.44 -3.90 -16.23
C THR A 59 -13.94 -2.87 -17.24
N ILE A 60 -13.05 -1.97 -17.68
CA ILE A 60 -13.35 -0.84 -18.58
C ILE A 60 -13.32 -1.29 -20.05
N GLY A 61 -12.65 -2.40 -20.35
CA GLY A 61 -12.60 -2.98 -21.68
C GLY A 61 -13.96 -3.20 -22.35
N ASN A 62 -13.92 -3.38 -23.66
CA ASN A 62 -15.11 -3.51 -24.51
C ASN A 62 -15.93 -4.77 -24.22
N GLN A 63 -15.33 -5.79 -23.60
CA GLN A 63 -16.03 -7.01 -23.19
C GLN A 63 -16.35 -6.97 -21.70
N PRO A 64 -17.58 -7.29 -21.28
CA PRO A 64 -17.90 -7.37 -19.86
C PRO A 64 -17.14 -8.54 -19.21
N PRO A 65 -16.72 -8.41 -17.93
CA PRO A 65 -16.07 -9.49 -17.22
C PRO A 65 -17.02 -10.69 -17.08
N PRO A 66 -16.53 -11.94 -17.13
CA PRO A 66 -17.38 -13.12 -16.96
C PRO A 66 -18.16 -13.12 -15.65
N VAL A 67 -19.40 -13.63 -15.65
CA VAL A 67 -20.28 -13.70 -14.47
C VAL A 67 -19.58 -14.28 -13.25
N ALA A 68 -18.83 -15.38 -13.43
CA ALA A 68 -18.13 -16.06 -12.36
C ALA A 68 -16.97 -15.24 -11.76
N ALA A 69 -16.43 -14.28 -12.50
CA ALA A 69 -15.30 -13.45 -12.08
C ALA A 69 -15.71 -12.06 -11.58
N THR A 70 -16.89 -11.55 -11.98
CA THR A 70 -17.34 -10.18 -11.67
C THR A 70 -17.32 -9.85 -10.19
N GLY A 71 -17.80 -10.77 -9.34
CA GLY A 71 -17.82 -10.56 -7.89
C GLY A 71 -16.41 -10.39 -7.32
N ALA A 72 -15.48 -11.28 -7.67
CA ALA A 72 -14.10 -11.20 -7.22
C ALA A 72 -13.38 -9.95 -7.73
N LEU A 73 -13.66 -9.53 -8.97
CA LEU A 73 -13.11 -8.31 -9.55
C LEU A 73 -13.59 -7.06 -8.81
N ILE A 74 -14.87 -7.01 -8.43
CA ILE A 74 -15.41 -5.91 -7.61
C ILE A 74 -14.69 -5.80 -6.26
N GLU A 75 -14.46 -6.93 -5.57
CA GLU A 75 -13.74 -6.89 -4.29
C GLU A 75 -12.30 -6.39 -4.46
N ARG A 76 -11.59 -6.84 -5.52
CA ARG A 76 -10.25 -6.33 -5.82
C ARG A 76 -10.25 -4.83 -6.10
N LEU A 77 -11.18 -4.33 -6.92
CA LEU A 77 -11.31 -2.89 -7.19
C LEU A 77 -11.59 -2.08 -5.92
N ARG A 78 -12.40 -2.60 -4.98
CA ARG A 78 -12.62 -1.94 -3.69
C ARG A 78 -11.35 -1.90 -2.85
N ASP A 79 -10.58 -2.99 -2.82
CA ASP A 79 -9.32 -3.05 -2.12
C ASP A 79 -8.29 -2.07 -2.72
N HIS A 80 -8.22 -1.98 -4.05
CA HIS A 80 -7.38 -1.01 -4.76
C HIS A 80 -7.78 0.42 -4.41
N LEU A 81 -9.06 0.75 -4.56
CA LEU A 81 -9.60 2.07 -4.25
C LEU A 81 -9.36 2.47 -2.79
N LYS A 82 -9.46 1.51 -1.86
CA LYS A 82 -9.13 1.72 -0.45
C LYS A 82 -7.66 2.11 -0.29
N ARG A 83 -6.74 1.30 -0.81
CA ARG A 83 -5.29 1.54 -0.68
C ARG A 83 -4.87 2.86 -1.31
N LEU A 84 -5.37 3.17 -2.51
CA LEU A 84 -5.08 4.43 -3.20
C LEU A 84 -5.57 5.63 -2.41
N SER A 85 -6.75 5.53 -1.80
CA SER A 85 -7.25 6.61 -0.95
C SER A 85 -6.49 6.76 0.34
N ASP A 86 -6.07 5.66 0.96
CA ASP A 86 -5.20 5.71 2.14
C ASP A 86 -3.88 6.41 1.79
N ILE A 87 -3.30 6.15 0.61
CA ILE A 87 -2.11 6.85 0.09
C ILE A 87 -2.40 8.35 -0.09
N ALA A 88 -3.50 8.70 -0.75
CA ALA A 88 -3.86 10.08 -1.06
C ALA A 88 -3.99 10.97 0.20
N VAL A 89 -4.35 10.39 1.35
CA VAL A 89 -4.55 11.14 2.60
C VAL A 89 -3.47 10.90 3.66
N ALA A 90 -2.50 10.02 3.39
CA ALA A 90 -1.48 9.64 4.36
C ALA A 90 -0.47 10.75 4.65
N ASP A 91 -0.13 11.55 3.64
CA ASP A 91 0.88 12.59 3.76
C ASP A 91 0.29 13.87 4.37
N LYS A 92 0.80 14.24 5.55
CA LYS A 92 0.36 15.46 6.26
C LYS A 92 1.16 16.70 5.85
N GLN A 93 2.31 16.51 5.21
CA GLN A 93 3.14 17.61 4.69
C GLN A 93 2.62 18.08 3.34
N PHE A 94 2.06 17.16 2.55
CA PHE A 94 1.46 17.43 1.26
C PHE A 94 -0.02 17.09 1.29
N ALA A 95 -0.86 18.09 1.54
CA ALA A 95 -2.30 17.90 1.51
C ALA A 95 -2.75 17.35 0.13
N PRO A 96 -3.77 16.47 0.08
CA PRO A 96 -4.31 15.98 -1.18
C PRO A 96 -4.78 17.15 -2.05
N THR A 97 -4.66 16.98 -3.37
CA THR A 97 -5.29 17.92 -4.31
C THR A 97 -6.80 17.93 -4.10
N VAL A 98 -7.47 19.00 -4.55
CA VAL A 98 -8.94 19.08 -4.49
C VAL A 98 -9.59 17.89 -5.20
N GLU A 99 -9.02 17.47 -6.34
CA GLU A 99 -9.55 16.34 -7.10
C GLU A 99 -9.31 15.00 -6.40
N MET A 100 -8.10 14.77 -5.84
CA MET A 100 -7.85 13.59 -4.99
C MET A 100 -8.85 13.49 -3.84
N ALA A 101 -9.06 14.59 -3.10
CA ALA A 101 -9.99 14.60 -1.98
C ALA A 101 -11.43 14.29 -2.44
N ARG A 102 -11.84 14.85 -3.58
CA ARG A 102 -13.15 14.57 -4.19
C ARG A 102 -13.30 13.11 -4.58
N LEU A 103 -12.30 12.52 -5.23
CA LEU A 103 -12.31 11.12 -5.66
C LEU A 103 -12.31 10.15 -4.47
N VAL A 104 -11.56 10.46 -3.41
CA VAL A 104 -11.57 9.72 -2.15
C VAL A 104 -12.97 9.70 -1.54
N GLU A 105 -13.62 10.86 -1.46
CA GLU A 105 -14.98 10.96 -0.91
C GLU A 105 -16.04 10.32 -1.81
N LEU A 106 -15.90 10.42 -3.13
CA LEU A 106 -16.75 9.73 -4.09
C LEU A 106 -16.64 8.20 -3.96
N GLY A 107 -15.41 7.70 -3.78
CA GLY A 107 -15.12 6.28 -3.70
C GLY A 107 -15.48 5.64 -2.35
N ARG A 108 -15.54 6.44 -1.27
CA ARG A 108 -15.83 5.95 0.09
C ARG A 108 -17.12 5.11 0.18
N PRO A 109 -18.31 5.59 -0.23
CA PRO A 109 -19.53 4.79 -0.15
C PRO A 109 -19.50 3.54 -1.04
N MET A 110 -18.74 3.56 -2.14
CA MET A 110 -18.67 2.44 -3.09
C MET A 110 -17.91 1.24 -2.53
N ARG A 111 -17.03 1.45 -1.54
CA ARG A 111 -16.31 0.36 -0.85
C ARG A 111 -17.23 -0.51 -0.02
N ASP A 112 -18.29 0.07 0.53
CA ASP A 112 -19.20 -0.62 1.43
C ASP A 112 -20.54 -0.94 0.76
N GLU A 113 -20.80 -0.38 -0.43
CA GLU A 113 -22.02 -0.65 -1.20
C GLU A 113 -22.11 -2.13 -1.55
N ARG A 114 -23.24 -2.76 -1.26
CA ARG A 114 -23.45 -4.18 -1.55
C ARG A 114 -23.38 -4.46 -3.05
N THR A 115 -22.58 -5.46 -3.43
CA THR A 115 -22.51 -5.94 -4.83
C THR A 115 -23.90 -6.36 -5.32
N PRO A 116 -24.39 -5.82 -6.46
CA PRO A 116 -25.65 -6.24 -7.05
C PRO A 116 -25.65 -7.72 -7.44
N ALA A 117 -26.77 -8.42 -7.20
CA ALA A 117 -26.90 -9.84 -7.56
C ALA A 117 -27.13 -10.05 -9.07
N ASP A 118 -27.75 -9.06 -9.74
CA ASP A 118 -27.91 -9.08 -11.20
C ASP A 118 -26.57 -8.78 -11.88
N HIS A 119 -26.18 -9.63 -12.83
CA HIS A 119 -24.86 -9.54 -13.47
C HIS A 119 -24.65 -8.21 -14.22
N GLN A 120 -25.64 -7.71 -14.94
CA GLN A 120 -25.50 -6.45 -15.68
C GLN A 120 -25.34 -5.26 -14.73
N LYS A 121 -26.11 -5.25 -13.62
CA LYS A 121 -25.92 -4.26 -12.55
C LYS A 121 -24.56 -4.38 -11.87
N ALA A 122 -24.07 -5.61 -11.66
CA ALA A 122 -22.75 -5.85 -11.09
C ALA A 122 -21.63 -5.35 -12.01
N VAL A 123 -21.71 -5.61 -13.32
CA VAL A 123 -20.79 -5.06 -14.32
C VAL A 123 -20.83 -3.53 -14.35
N GLY A 124 -22.03 -2.94 -14.33
CA GLY A 124 -22.19 -1.49 -14.26
C GLY A 124 -21.57 -0.89 -12.99
N PHE A 125 -21.72 -1.57 -11.85
CA PHE A 125 -21.10 -1.17 -10.59
C PHE A 125 -19.57 -1.30 -10.63
N ALA A 126 -19.04 -2.41 -11.16
CA ALA A 126 -17.61 -2.61 -11.36
C ALA A 126 -17.00 -1.50 -12.22
N ARG A 127 -17.65 -1.11 -13.33
CA ARG A 127 -17.19 -0.02 -14.19
C ARG A 127 -17.15 1.32 -13.47
N ARG A 128 -18.16 1.64 -12.65
CA ARG A 128 -18.12 2.86 -11.84
C ARG A 128 -16.95 2.85 -10.86
N LEU A 129 -16.72 1.71 -10.17
CA LEU A 129 -15.56 1.55 -9.29
C LEU A 129 -14.25 1.73 -10.05
N ALA A 130 -14.13 1.12 -11.22
CA ALA A 130 -12.94 1.19 -12.05
C ALA A 130 -12.66 2.61 -12.54
N PHE A 131 -13.66 3.39 -12.98
CA PHE A 131 -13.44 4.79 -13.36
C PHE A 131 -12.92 5.65 -12.22
N VAL A 132 -13.55 5.58 -11.03
CA VAL A 132 -13.06 6.33 -9.86
C VAL A 132 -11.65 5.87 -9.46
N THR A 133 -11.35 4.58 -9.60
CA THR A 133 -10.02 4.03 -9.33
C THR A 133 -8.99 4.56 -10.33
N SER A 134 -9.31 4.56 -11.63
CA SER A 134 -8.46 5.08 -12.71
C SER A 134 -8.14 6.56 -12.50
N ASP A 135 -9.18 7.38 -12.29
CA ASP A 135 -9.01 8.82 -12.08
C ASP A 135 -8.11 9.09 -10.86
N LEU A 136 -8.25 8.30 -9.79
CA LEU A 136 -7.43 8.45 -8.59
C LEU A 136 -5.98 7.98 -8.82
N VAL A 137 -5.77 6.93 -9.62
CA VAL A 137 -4.42 6.49 -10.03
C VAL A 137 -3.72 7.60 -10.80
N ASP A 138 -4.40 8.21 -11.77
CA ASP A 138 -3.84 9.28 -12.60
C ASP A 138 -3.43 10.49 -11.76
N GLU A 139 -4.31 10.94 -10.86
CA GLU A 139 -4.00 12.04 -9.93
C GLU A 139 -2.78 11.70 -9.04
N LEU A 140 -2.69 10.47 -8.54
CA LEU A 140 -1.57 10.03 -7.70
C LEU A 140 -0.25 9.92 -8.49
N ILE A 141 -0.30 9.57 -9.77
CA ILE A 141 0.87 9.58 -10.67
C ILE A 141 1.33 11.01 -10.92
N GLU A 142 0.40 11.91 -11.26
CA GLU A 142 0.71 13.32 -11.55
C GLU A 142 1.32 14.02 -10.33
N ALA A 143 0.78 13.76 -9.15
CA ALA A 143 1.32 14.25 -7.88
C ALA A 143 2.54 13.47 -7.36
N ARG A 144 3.05 12.48 -8.12
CA ARG A 144 4.27 11.69 -7.83
C ARG A 144 4.21 10.83 -6.57
N TYR A 145 3.02 10.46 -6.10
CA TYR A 145 2.84 9.51 -5.01
C TYR A 145 3.10 8.06 -5.43
N ILE A 146 2.82 7.74 -6.70
CA ILE A 146 3.07 6.43 -7.29
C ILE A 146 3.77 6.58 -8.64
N LYS A 147 4.47 5.54 -9.09
CA LYS A 147 5.09 5.52 -10.42
C LYS A 147 4.05 5.08 -11.45
N GLY A 148 3.93 5.83 -12.55
CA GLY A 148 3.15 5.39 -13.70
C GLY A 148 3.83 4.23 -14.44
N GLN A 149 3.08 3.53 -15.28
CA GLN A 149 3.66 2.59 -16.23
C GLN A 149 4.47 3.35 -17.28
N ILE A 150 5.72 2.93 -17.49
CA ILE A 150 6.51 3.38 -18.64
C ILE A 150 6.19 2.39 -19.75
N GLU A 151 5.42 2.80 -20.76
CA GLU A 151 5.29 2.01 -21.98
C GLU A 151 6.70 1.77 -22.56
N CYS A 152 7.09 0.50 -22.70
CA CYS A 152 8.30 0.06 -23.38
C CYS A 152 7.96 -0.45 -24.77
#